data_AF-A0A661JW94-F1
#
_entry.id   AF-A0A661JW94-F1
#
_cell.length_a   1.000
_cell.length_b   1.000
_cell.length_c   1.000
_cell.angle_alpha   90.00
_cell.angle_beta   90.00
_cell.angle_gamma   90.00
#
_symmetry.space_group_name_H-M   'P 1'
#
loop_
_entity.id
_entity.type
_entity.pdbx_description
1 polymer ?
#
loop_
_entity_poly.entity_id
_entity_poly.type
_entity_poly.pdbx_seq_one_letter_code
_entity_poly.pdbx_strand_id
1 'polypeptide(L)'
;SIAGAAPKVGEKAPYFELPSLSGKVFKIMDVDKPFVAVCFFAPFSKASEASLSTLQDLRTKYGDDQLFVLAISKSPRSKVAEFVSQKGIKVEVLIDDAGVSKLYGAEFVLPTTYILGPDLKILDIVQGGGESGVKLLTTLAEREMERKRISIAKKLAEEASASAKNDPKPRAILAYAKLKEGKIDEAENDFKMLTKLPGEGQVLGKEGLAHVYWLKGDKKKAWEVANDVTDRSSVHVIKGDILYSEGKKDAALNEYSSATKKKGFAFQVATPYNKLGRVYAKNDNFDRAGKLFEKALEVDPYSIEALSNKGGIYEKQGKWGKAHKVYKKAYKLNPRDEISLMLLKRAEEMLELAKDAKRAERIDRLVKELVKRYKENKASPKVVDEWTSRPLVLAFLAVDEKGILTERAGIPEILVNYLSAELANTGRVKVVERALLDKLLAELNLGSSELADPNTTLRLGRILAAKLLASGVLINQPRNAFLSLRMIDSETSAIPIAYSKTVNLSSIDRVIERVSSELLREIVSKYPLQGFVIQQEGNQVVINLGETQGVKKRMRFALLEGGGIIEFKGKKLRRKLVKVGEIEVSSVEPDVSYAKIINVQGQIKSEMKIREIPNSGGKI
;
A
#
# COMPACT_ATOMS: atom_id res chain seq x y z
N SER A 1 20.04 45.63 4.14
CA SER A 1 20.60 45.17 5.43
C SER A 1 20.28 43.69 5.62
N ILE A 2 21.28 42.81 5.48
CA ILE A 2 21.12 41.39 5.81
C ILE A 2 22.00 41.13 7.04
N ALA A 3 21.49 41.56 8.20
CA ALA A 3 22.06 41.27 9.51
C ALA A 3 21.08 40.33 10.24
N GLY A 4 20.94 39.12 9.70
CA GLY A 4 20.23 38.02 10.35
C GLY A 4 21.22 36.91 10.69
N ALA A 5 20.94 36.14 11.74
CA ALA A 5 21.68 34.91 12.02
C ALA A 5 21.47 33.92 10.85
N ALA A 6 22.48 33.09 10.57
CA ALA A 6 22.37 32.03 9.56
C ALA A 6 21.18 31.10 9.87
N PRO A 7 20.48 30.59 8.85
CA PRO A 7 19.29 29.78 9.04
C PRO A 7 19.63 28.45 9.70
N LYS A 8 18.71 27.94 10.52
CA LYS A 8 18.91 26.74 11.34
C LYS A 8 18.10 25.56 10.84
N VAL A 9 18.51 24.36 11.26
CA VAL A 9 17.72 23.13 11.07
C VAL A 9 16.31 23.35 11.64
N GLY A 10 15.30 22.98 10.86
CA GLY A 10 13.88 23.18 11.18
C GLY A 10 13.26 24.42 10.52
N GLU A 11 14.07 25.41 10.14
CA GLU A 11 13.59 26.63 9.48
C GLU A 11 13.41 26.41 7.97
N LYS A 12 12.63 27.29 7.34
CA LYS A 12 12.53 27.31 5.87
C LYS A 12 13.78 27.96 5.29
N ALA A 13 14.33 27.39 4.23
CA ALA A 13 15.49 27.95 3.55
C ALA A 13 15.23 29.40 3.11
N PRO A 14 16.14 30.35 3.40
CA PRO A 14 16.01 31.72 2.94
C PRO A 14 15.85 31.84 1.42
N TYR A 15 15.12 32.86 0.99
CA TYR A 15 15.00 33.15 -0.43
C TYR A 15 16.32 33.63 -1.02
N PHE A 16 16.63 33.19 -2.25
CA PHE A 16 17.67 33.81 -3.07
C PHE A 16 17.36 33.69 -4.56
N GLU A 17 17.94 34.63 -5.31
CA GLU A 17 18.07 34.59 -6.76
C GLU A 17 19.55 34.78 -7.12
N LEU A 18 20.11 33.89 -7.93
CA LEU A 18 21.51 33.97 -8.36
C LEU A 18 21.66 33.61 -9.84
N PRO A 19 22.64 34.20 -10.56
CA PRO A 19 22.92 33.84 -11.93
C PRO A 19 23.67 32.50 -12.03
N SER A 20 23.27 31.66 -12.98
CA SER A 20 24.02 30.47 -13.38
C SER A 20 25.32 30.83 -14.12
N LEU A 21 26.13 29.81 -14.43
CA LEU A 21 27.32 29.95 -15.30
C LEU A 21 27.03 30.41 -16.73
N SER A 22 25.78 30.30 -17.21
CA SER A 22 25.34 30.91 -18.48
C SER A 22 24.75 32.31 -18.32
N GLY A 23 24.50 32.76 -17.09
CA GLY A 23 23.95 34.09 -16.77
C GLY A 23 22.44 34.08 -16.60
N LYS A 24 21.79 32.92 -16.75
CA LYS A 24 20.37 32.76 -16.46
C LYS A 24 20.14 32.88 -14.95
N VAL A 25 19.23 33.74 -14.54
CA VAL A 25 18.84 33.88 -13.13
C VAL A 25 18.04 32.65 -12.69
N PHE A 26 18.43 32.09 -11.55
CA PHE A 26 17.78 30.95 -10.91
C PHE A 26 17.18 31.38 -9.57
N LYS A 27 15.95 30.93 -9.27
CA LYS A 27 15.26 31.21 -8.00
C LYS A 27 15.02 29.91 -7.25
N ILE A 28 15.42 29.85 -5.98
CA ILE A 28 15.25 28.62 -5.18
C ILE A 28 13.79 28.21 -4.99
N MET A 29 12.87 29.18 -5.02
CA MET A 29 11.43 28.94 -4.88
C MET A 29 10.80 28.20 -6.05
N ASP A 30 11.45 28.17 -7.21
CA ASP A 30 10.98 27.44 -8.38
C ASP A 30 11.28 25.93 -8.26
N VAL A 31 12.04 25.53 -7.24
CA VAL A 31 12.39 24.12 -6.98
C VAL A 31 11.26 23.41 -6.26
N ASP A 32 10.44 22.68 -7.02
CA ASP A 32 9.38 21.83 -6.49
C ASP A 32 9.79 20.35 -6.40
N LYS A 33 10.90 20.06 -5.68
CA LYS A 33 11.41 18.69 -5.49
C LYS A 33 11.34 18.29 -4.01
N PRO A 34 11.08 17.00 -3.69
CA PRO A 34 10.95 16.55 -2.32
C PRO A 34 12.26 16.55 -1.53
N PHE A 35 13.40 16.58 -2.23
CA PHE A 35 14.74 16.57 -1.64
C PHE A 35 15.68 17.48 -2.45
N VAL A 36 16.32 18.43 -1.78
CA VAL A 36 17.22 19.41 -2.42
C VAL A 36 18.50 19.50 -1.62
N ALA A 37 19.65 19.44 -2.29
CA ALA A 37 20.95 19.70 -1.69
C ALA A 37 21.51 21.00 -2.24
N VAL A 38 21.79 21.97 -1.36
CA VAL A 38 22.47 23.23 -1.70
C VAL A 38 23.88 23.17 -1.15
N CYS A 39 24.87 23.00 -2.03
CA CYS A 39 26.28 22.86 -1.70
C CYS A 39 27.03 24.14 -2.01
N PHE A 40 27.43 24.87 -0.96
CA PHE A 40 28.36 25.98 -1.06
C PHE A 40 29.79 25.43 -1.15
N PHE A 41 30.54 25.81 -2.18
CA PHE A 41 31.81 25.16 -2.50
C PHE A 41 32.89 26.13 -2.98
N ALA A 42 34.14 25.69 -2.85
CA ALA A 42 35.31 26.36 -3.41
C ALA A 42 35.97 25.47 -4.49
N PRO A 43 36.26 25.98 -5.70
CA PRO A 43 36.79 25.19 -6.81
C PRO A 43 38.20 24.63 -6.56
N PHE A 44 38.93 25.17 -5.59
CA PHE A 44 40.26 24.71 -5.19
C PHE A 44 40.25 23.74 -3.99
N SER A 45 39.08 23.40 -3.44
CA SER A 45 38.96 22.53 -2.27
C SER A 45 38.70 21.07 -2.68
N LYS A 46 39.59 20.15 -2.32
CA LYS A 46 39.39 18.69 -2.51
C LYS A 46 38.13 18.19 -1.80
N ALA A 47 37.78 18.77 -0.66
CA ALA A 47 36.56 18.43 0.06
C ALA A 47 35.30 18.88 -0.69
N SER A 48 35.36 20.05 -1.34
CA SER A 48 34.30 20.54 -2.21
C SER A 48 34.12 19.64 -3.43
N GLU A 49 35.21 19.22 -4.07
CA GLU A 49 35.19 18.24 -5.16
C GLU A 49 34.52 16.93 -4.73
N ALA A 50 34.95 16.34 -3.61
CA ALA A 50 34.36 15.10 -3.11
C ALA A 50 32.86 15.23 -2.81
N SER A 51 32.44 16.31 -2.12
CA SER A 51 31.03 16.53 -1.78
C SER A 51 30.14 16.70 -3.03
N LEU A 52 30.62 17.46 -4.02
CA LEU A 52 29.90 17.64 -5.28
C LEU A 52 29.84 16.33 -6.08
N SER A 53 30.92 15.54 -6.09
CA SER A 53 30.92 14.22 -6.73
C SER A 53 29.88 13.30 -6.10
N THR A 54 29.86 13.18 -4.77
CA THR A 54 28.86 12.37 -4.05
C THR A 54 27.43 12.80 -4.37
N LEU A 55 27.14 14.10 -4.33
CA LEU A 55 25.80 14.64 -4.63
C LEU A 55 25.40 14.43 -6.10
N GLN A 56 26.34 14.56 -7.03
CA GLN A 56 26.12 14.29 -8.45
C GLN A 56 25.84 12.81 -8.72
N ASP A 57 26.61 11.90 -8.12
CA ASP A 57 26.40 10.46 -8.24
C ASP A 57 25.04 10.06 -7.66
N LEU A 58 24.65 10.71 -6.55
CA LEU A 58 23.33 10.55 -5.97
C LEU A 58 22.26 10.99 -6.97
N ARG A 59 22.33 12.22 -7.49
CA ARG A 59 21.37 12.74 -8.49
C ARG A 59 21.24 11.81 -9.69
N THR A 60 22.36 11.31 -10.21
CA THR A 60 22.38 10.37 -11.34
C THR A 60 21.59 9.09 -11.06
N LYS A 61 21.64 8.57 -9.82
CA LYS A 61 20.86 7.40 -9.39
C LYS A 61 19.37 7.69 -9.22
N TYR A 62 18.98 8.92 -8.89
CA TYR A 62 17.59 9.32 -8.64
C TYR A 62 16.80 9.67 -9.90
N GLY A 63 17.47 10.23 -10.91
CA GLY A 63 16.81 11.04 -11.92
C GLY A 63 16.37 12.39 -11.36
N ASP A 64 16.18 13.37 -12.26
CA ASP A 64 15.99 14.78 -11.89
C ASP A 64 14.68 15.09 -11.11
N ASP A 65 13.78 14.12 -10.99
CA ASP A 65 12.48 14.29 -10.34
C ASP A 65 12.45 14.07 -8.84
N GLN A 66 13.52 13.55 -8.26
CA GLN A 66 13.54 13.13 -6.86
C GLN A 66 14.62 13.80 -6.03
N LEU A 67 15.72 14.25 -6.64
CA LEU A 67 16.78 15.01 -5.97
C LEU A 67 17.20 16.15 -6.88
N PHE A 68 17.19 17.37 -6.33
CA PHE A 68 17.80 18.52 -6.97
C PHE A 68 19.11 18.87 -6.27
N VAL A 69 20.19 19.06 -7.03
CA VAL A 69 21.49 19.48 -6.50
C VAL A 69 21.84 20.84 -7.08
N LEU A 70 22.09 21.79 -6.19
CA LEU A 70 22.49 23.14 -6.51
C LEU A 70 23.86 23.42 -5.90
N ALA A 71 24.81 23.86 -6.70
CA ALA A 71 26.13 24.23 -6.26
C ALA A 71 26.29 25.75 -6.32
N ILE A 72 26.77 26.37 -5.25
CA ILE A 72 26.91 27.83 -5.16
C ILE A 72 28.37 28.16 -4.82
N SER A 73 28.98 29.10 -5.54
CA SER A 73 30.34 29.56 -5.22
C SER A 73 30.47 31.08 -5.29
N LYS A 74 31.16 31.65 -4.29
CA LYS A 74 31.62 33.05 -4.28
C LYS A 74 32.92 33.27 -5.07
N SER A 75 33.47 32.23 -5.69
CA SER A 75 34.72 32.32 -6.45
C SER A 75 34.50 33.00 -7.79
N PRO A 76 35.54 33.62 -8.40
CA PRO A 76 35.42 34.23 -9.71
C PRO A 76 34.83 33.27 -10.75
N ARG A 77 33.88 33.76 -11.55
CA ARG A 77 33.14 32.96 -12.54
C ARG A 77 34.05 32.12 -13.45
N SER A 78 35.18 32.68 -13.90
CA SER A 78 36.16 31.98 -14.74
C SER A 78 36.76 30.75 -14.05
N LYS A 79 37.09 30.86 -12.76
CA LYS A 79 37.63 29.74 -11.95
C LYS A 79 36.60 28.67 -11.67
N VAL A 80 35.35 29.07 -11.45
CA VAL A 80 34.24 28.12 -11.29
C VAL A 80 33.98 27.36 -12.59
N ALA A 81 33.94 28.06 -13.74
CA ALA A 81 33.75 27.43 -15.05
C ALA A 81 34.89 26.44 -15.39
N GLU A 82 36.14 26.82 -15.12
CA GLU A 82 37.32 25.96 -15.28
C GLU A 82 37.17 24.67 -14.45
N PHE A 83 36.84 24.79 -13.16
CA PHE A 83 36.63 23.65 -12.27
C PHE A 83 35.49 22.74 -12.72
N VAL A 84 34.34 23.33 -13.08
CA VAL A 84 33.16 22.59 -13.54
C VAL A 84 33.48 21.77 -14.79
N SER A 85 34.20 22.36 -15.75
CA SER A 85 34.63 21.68 -16.96
C SER A 85 35.65 20.57 -16.66
N GLN A 86 36.67 20.85 -15.85
CA GLN A 86 37.74 19.89 -15.55
C GLN A 86 37.26 18.68 -14.76
N LYS A 87 36.34 18.89 -13.82
CA LYS A 87 35.81 17.84 -12.93
C LYS A 87 34.53 17.19 -13.45
N GLY A 88 34.03 17.62 -14.61
CA GLY A 88 32.81 17.06 -15.19
C GLY A 88 31.59 17.25 -14.28
N ILE A 89 31.46 18.42 -13.66
CA ILE A 89 30.32 18.75 -12.80
C ILE A 89 29.11 19.06 -13.69
N LYS A 90 28.03 18.30 -13.50
CA LYS A 90 26.78 18.33 -14.28
C LYS A 90 25.58 18.86 -13.49
N VAL A 91 25.79 19.26 -12.23
CA VAL A 91 24.76 19.90 -11.41
C VAL A 91 24.58 21.36 -11.77
N GLU A 92 23.46 21.97 -11.36
CA GLU A 92 23.26 23.40 -11.58
C GLU A 92 24.24 24.20 -10.71
N VAL A 93 25.02 25.10 -11.32
CA VAL A 93 26.07 25.87 -10.63
C VAL A 93 25.76 27.36 -10.75
N LEU A 94 25.61 28.00 -9.59
CA LEU A 94 25.32 29.43 -9.46
C LEU A 94 26.53 30.19 -8.91
N ILE A 95 26.68 31.43 -9.38
CA ILE A 95 27.69 32.37 -8.90
C ILE A 95 27.05 33.26 -7.83
N ASP A 96 27.67 33.31 -6.66
CA ASP A 96 27.22 34.18 -5.58
C ASP A 96 27.83 35.58 -5.69
N ASP A 97 27.08 36.49 -6.30
CA ASP A 97 27.35 37.93 -6.39
C ASP A 97 26.42 38.78 -5.50
N ALA A 98 25.49 38.14 -4.79
CA ALA A 98 24.45 38.80 -3.99
C ALA A 98 24.59 38.58 -2.47
N GLY A 99 25.63 37.87 -2.02
CA GLY A 99 25.90 37.63 -0.59
C GLY A 99 25.10 36.47 0.01
N VAL A 100 24.67 35.52 -0.81
CA VAL A 100 23.89 34.35 -0.39
C VAL A 100 24.73 33.41 0.50
N SER A 101 26.02 33.24 0.21
CA SER A 101 26.93 32.47 1.06
C SER A 101 27.01 33.05 2.46
N LYS A 102 26.95 34.38 2.60
CA LYS A 102 26.90 35.04 3.91
C LYS A 102 25.55 34.83 4.60
N LEU A 103 24.43 34.97 3.87
CA LEU A 103 23.08 34.71 4.37
C LEU A 103 22.93 33.29 4.94
N TYR A 104 23.55 32.30 4.27
CA TYR A 104 23.57 30.90 4.70
C TYR A 104 24.73 30.56 5.64
N GLY A 105 25.52 31.52 6.13
CA GLY A 105 26.65 31.25 7.02
C GLY A 105 27.72 30.32 6.41
N ALA A 106 27.79 30.25 5.09
CA ALA A 106 28.68 29.38 4.30
C ALA A 106 29.86 30.17 3.69
N GLU A 107 30.29 31.25 4.34
CA GLU A 107 31.34 32.14 3.81
C GLU A 107 32.76 31.59 3.98
N PHE A 108 33.01 30.87 5.09
CA PHE A 108 34.35 30.48 5.51
C PHE A 108 34.58 28.96 5.59
N VAL A 109 33.57 28.20 6.00
CA VAL A 109 33.67 26.73 6.11
C VAL A 109 33.13 26.10 4.84
N LEU A 110 34.02 25.60 3.97
CA LEU A 110 33.66 25.03 2.69
C LEU A 110 34.21 23.59 2.53
N PRO A 111 33.44 22.66 1.96
CA PRO A 111 32.06 22.84 1.53
C PRO A 111 31.09 22.99 2.71
N THR A 112 29.98 23.71 2.50
CA THR A 112 28.82 23.70 3.41
C THR A 112 27.63 23.22 2.61
N THR A 113 27.03 22.11 3.00
CA THR A 113 25.87 21.51 2.34
C THR A 113 24.64 21.67 3.23
N TYR A 114 23.63 22.36 2.71
CA TYR A 114 22.28 22.38 3.27
C TYR A 114 21.46 21.28 2.60
N ILE A 115 20.87 20.41 3.42
CA ILE A 115 19.94 19.39 2.97
C ILE A 115 18.53 19.89 3.28
N LEU A 116 17.75 20.13 2.23
CA LEU A 116 16.40 20.63 2.31
C LEU A 116 15.40 19.53 1.96
N GLY A 117 14.36 19.42 2.77
CA GLY A 117 13.25 18.51 2.55
C GLY A 117 12.06 19.18 1.86
N PRO A 118 10.86 18.58 2.01
CA PRO A 118 9.62 19.14 1.49
C PRO A 118 9.41 20.58 1.95
N ASP A 119 8.84 21.40 1.07
CA ASP A 119 8.58 22.83 1.30
C ASP A 119 9.85 23.67 1.59
N LEU A 120 11.03 23.18 1.17
CA LEU A 120 12.35 23.77 1.37
C LEU A 120 12.73 23.93 2.86
N LYS A 121 12.20 23.06 3.74
CA LYS A 121 12.59 23.01 5.14
C LYS A 121 14.02 22.49 5.28
N ILE A 122 14.87 23.18 6.03
CA ILE A 122 16.25 22.74 6.31
C ILE A 122 16.19 21.55 7.25
N LEU A 123 16.67 20.40 6.80
CA LEU A 123 16.74 19.17 7.58
C LEU A 123 18.12 19.01 8.22
N ASP A 124 19.18 19.31 7.48
CA ASP A 124 20.56 19.19 7.97
C ASP A 124 21.47 20.26 7.36
N ILE A 125 22.53 20.55 8.10
CA ILE A 125 23.63 21.43 7.66
C ILE A 125 24.93 20.67 7.93
N VAL A 126 25.70 20.40 6.88
CA VAL A 126 26.97 19.68 6.95
C VAL A 126 28.09 20.61 6.49
N GLN A 127 29.06 20.89 7.35
CA GLN A 127 30.13 21.85 7.06
C GLN A 127 31.50 21.17 7.13
N GLY A 128 32.39 21.45 6.17
CA GLY A 128 33.79 21.04 6.15
C GLY A 128 34.11 19.83 5.25
N GLY A 129 35.37 19.38 5.30
CA GLY A 129 35.88 18.19 4.62
C GLY A 129 36.34 17.08 5.58
N GLY A 130 36.86 15.96 5.05
CA GLY A 130 37.39 14.85 5.87
C GLY A 130 36.30 14.07 6.59
N GLU A 131 36.28 14.09 7.93
CA GLU A 131 35.19 13.54 8.76
C GLU A 131 33.82 14.08 8.34
N SER A 132 33.78 15.31 7.83
CA SER A 132 32.56 15.93 7.32
C SER A 132 32.02 15.25 6.05
N GLY A 133 32.88 14.61 5.25
CA GLY A 133 32.48 13.78 4.11
C GLY A 133 31.77 12.50 4.56
N VAL A 134 32.28 11.85 5.61
CA VAL A 134 31.60 10.73 6.27
C VAL A 134 30.27 11.19 6.85
N LYS A 135 30.24 12.36 7.51
CA LYS A 135 29.02 12.95 8.05
C LYS A 135 27.99 13.22 6.95
N LEU A 136 28.41 13.73 5.79
CA LEU A 136 27.52 13.94 4.64
C LEU A 136 26.95 12.61 4.16
N LEU A 137 27.78 11.60 3.90
CA LEU A 137 27.33 10.27 3.46
C LEU A 137 26.36 9.63 4.47
N THR A 138 26.66 9.74 5.77
CA THR A 138 25.82 9.21 6.85
C THR A 138 24.47 9.93 6.90
N THR A 139 24.48 11.26 6.79
CA THR A 139 23.27 12.08 6.78
C THR A 139 22.40 11.76 5.56
N LEU A 140 23.01 11.66 4.38
CA LEU A 140 22.32 11.25 3.17
C LEU A 140 21.76 9.82 3.32
N ALA A 141 22.51 8.88 3.90
CA ALA A 141 22.03 7.53 4.15
C ALA A 141 20.80 7.51 5.06
N GLU A 142 20.77 8.31 6.14
CA GLU A 142 19.61 8.44 7.02
C GLU A 142 18.40 9.04 6.29
N ARG A 143 18.58 10.11 5.50
CA ARG A 143 17.51 10.69 4.69
C ARG A 143 16.96 9.71 3.67
N GLU A 144 17.82 8.87 3.09
CA GLU A 144 17.36 7.84 2.17
C GLU A 144 16.66 6.67 2.86
N MET A 145 16.91 6.42 4.15
CA MET A 145 16.08 5.51 4.95
C MET A 145 14.67 6.06 5.14
N GLU A 146 14.54 7.34 5.51
CA GLU A 146 13.26 8.05 5.67
C GLU A 146 12.45 8.06 4.38
N ARG A 147 13.12 8.34 3.25
CA ARG A 147 12.54 8.31 1.90
C ARG A 147 12.26 6.90 1.38
N LYS A 148 12.59 5.86 2.16
CA LYS A 148 12.44 4.43 1.84
C LYS A 148 13.18 3.98 0.59
N ARG A 149 14.31 4.62 0.30
CA ARG A 149 15.20 4.29 -0.82
C ARG A 149 16.31 3.38 -0.30
N ILE A 150 15.89 2.24 0.23
CA ILE A 150 16.71 1.36 1.07
C ILE A 150 18.03 0.96 0.39
N SER A 151 17.99 0.60 -0.90
CA SER A 151 19.20 0.19 -1.62
C SER A 151 20.20 1.33 -1.85
N ILE A 152 19.75 2.60 -1.87
CA ILE A 152 20.64 3.77 -1.98
C ILE A 152 21.20 4.12 -0.59
N ALA A 153 20.33 4.15 0.43
CA ALA A 153 20.74 4.31 1.83
C ALA A 153 21.83 3.31 2.23
N LYS A 154 21.64 2.04 1.86
CA LYS A 154 22.61 0.96 2.09
C LYS A 154 23.99 1.27 1.50
N LYS A 155 24.05 1.69 0.23
CA LYS A 155 25.32 2.00 -0.46
C LYS A 155 26.04 3.18 0.19
N LEU A 156 25.31 4.24 0.53
CA LEU A 156 25.88 5.41 1.20
C LEU A 156 26.40 5.06 2.61
N ALA A 157 25.65 4.26 3.35
CA ALA A 157 26.04 3.80 4.69
C ALA A 157 27.24 2.84 4.64
N GLU A 158 27.35 2.01 3.61
CA GLU A 158 28.48 1.11 3.36
C GLU A 158 29.76 1.91 3.10
N GLU A 159 29.70 2.92 2.22
CA GLU A 159 30.81 3.82 1.94
C GLU A 159 31.23 4.60 3.21
N ALA A 160 30.28 5.21 3.91
CA ALA A 160 30.54 5.91 5.17
C ALA A 160 31.14 5.00 6.25
N SER A 161 30.64 3.77 6.39
CA SER A 161 31.14 2.80 7.37
C SER A 161 32.56 2.31 7.04
N ALA A 162 32.92 2.24 5.76
CA ALA A 162 34.26 1.85 5.34
C ALA A 162 35.28 2.96 5.69
N SER A 163 34.89 4.23 5.53
CA SER A 163 35.72 5.39 5.82
C SER A 163 35.84 5.72 7.32
N ALA A 164 34.86 5.35 8.16
CA ALA A 164 34.88 5.60 9.60
C ALA A 164 34.55 4.33 10.41
N LYS A 165 35.53 3.42 10.53
CA LYS A 165 35.35 2.10 11.18
C LYS A 165 34.91 2.16 12.66
N ASN A 166 35.22 3.25 13.36
CA ASN A 166 34.90 3.44 14.77
C ASN A 166 33.61 4.23 15.01
N ASP A 167 33.03 4.87 13.98
CA ASP A 167 31.73 5.52 14.08
C ASP A 167 30.64 4.45 13.97
N PRO A 168 29.81 4.23 15.01
CA PRO A 168 28.80 3.20 14.98
C PRO A 168 27.59 3.56 14.10
N LYS A 169 27.34 4.84 13.80
CA LYS A 169 26.11 5.28 13.12
C LYS A 169 26.01 4.80 11.67
N PRO A 170 27.02 4.96 10.80
CA PRO A 170 26.96 4.45 9.43
C PRO A 170 26.68 2.94 9.39
N ARG A 171 27.37 2.17 10.23
CA ARG A 171 27.18 0.72 10.29
C ARG A 171 25.81 0.33 10.82
N ALA A 172 25.25 1.09 11.77
CA ALA A 172 23.88 0.88 12.24
C ALA A 172 22.86 1.14 11.12
N ILE A 173 23.00 2.24 10.36
CA ILE A 173 22.13 2.53 9.20
C ILE A 173 22.25 1.43 8.15
N LEU A 174 23.47 0.97 7.84
CA LEU A 174 23.73 -0.16 6.93
C LEU A 174 22.98 -1.42 7.39
N ALA A 175 23.08 -1.77 8.67
CA ALA A 175 22.42 -2.93 9.25
C ALA A 175 20.88 -2.81 9.17
N TYR A 176 20.32 -1.63 9.48
CA TYR A 176 18.89 -1.38 9.32
C TYR A 176 18.44 -1.44 7.85
N ALA A 177 19.26 -0.96 6.91
CA ALA A 177 18.96 -1.08 5.49
C ALA A 177 18.92 -2.55 5.04
N LYS A 178 19.87 -3.37 5.50
CA LYS A 178 19.88 -4.83 5.29
C LYS A 178 18.64 -5.51 5.89
N LEU A 179 18.21 -5.11 7.10
CA LEU A 179 16.95 -5.60 7.68
C LEU A 179 15.74 -5.31 6.78
N LYS A 180 15.65 -4.07 6.26
CA LYS A 180 14.54 -3.66 5.37
C LYS A 180 14.58 -4.36 4.00
N GLU A 181 15.75 -4.79 3.52
CA GLU A 181 15.89 -5.66 2.35
C GLU A 181 15.62 -7.16 2.65
N GLY A 182 15.35 -7.52 3.91
CA GLY A 182 15.13 -8.91 4.32
C GLY A 182 16.40 -9.73 4.54
N LYS A 183 17.59 -9.12 4.43
CA LYS A 183 18.91 -9.71 4.68
C LYS A 183 19.23 -9.77 6.17
N ILE A 184 18.44 -10.55 6.90
CA ILE A 184 18.38 -10.46 8.36
C ILE A 184 19.62 -11.04 9.04
N ASP A 185 20.21 -12.10 8.49
CA ASP A 185 21.44 -12.66 9.04
C ASP A 185 22.66 -11.75 8.80
N GLU A 186 22.74 -11.08 7.63
CA GLU A 186 23.76 -10.07 7.37
C GLU A 186 23.64 -8.89 8.35
N ALA A 187 22.41 -8.42 8.59
CA ALA A 187 22.15 -7.34 9.55
C ALA A 187 22.48 -7.76 10.99
N GLU A 188 22.14 -8.99 11.38
CA GLU A 188 22.47 -9.53 12.70
C GLU A 188 23.98 -9.50 12.94
N ASN A 189 24.78 -9.87 11.94
CA ASN A 189 26.24 -9.84 12.04
C ASN A 189 26.76 -8.41 12.24
N ASP A 190 26.24 -7.43 11.49
CA ASP A 190 26.63 -6.02 11.66
C ASP A 190 26.27 -5.50 13.06
N PHE A 191 25.08 -5.84 13.58
CA PHE A 191 24.69 -5.46 14.94
C PHE A 191 25.54 -6.14 16.02
N LYS A 192 25.91 -7.41 15.84
CA LYS A 192 26.87 -8.09 16.72
C LYS A 192 28.24 -7.40 16.68
N MET A 193 28.70 -6.94 15.52
CA MET A 193 29.94 -6.15 15.46
C MET A 193 29.80 -4.84 16.23
N LEU A 194 28.66 -4.15 16.13
CA LEU A 194 28.38 -2.94 16.91
C LEU A 194 28.38 -3.18 18.42
N THR A 195 27.88 -4.34 18.89
CA THR A 195 27.92 -4.67 20.33
C THR A 195 29.32 -4.77 20.92
N LYS A 196 30.36 -4.92 20.09
CA LYS A 196 31.76 -4.95 20.52
C LYS A 196 32.36 -3.55 20.72
N LEU A 197 31.72 -2.51 20.19
CA LEU A 197 32.12 -1.12 20.40
C LEU A 197 31.54 -0.61 21.72
N PRO A 198 32.28 0.20 22.50
CA PRO A 198 31.76 0.80 23.72
C PRO A 198 30.73 1.90 23.43
N GLY A 199 29.99 2.32 24.46
CA GLY A 199 29.10 3.48 24.40
C GLY A 199 27.95 3.34 23.40
N GLU A 200 27.80 4.32 22.50
CA GLU A 200 26.71 4.38 21.52
C GLU A 200 26.68 3.15 20.60
N GLY A 201 27.84 2.59 20.24
CA GLY A 201 27.92 1.40 19.42
C GLY A 201 27.26 0.18 20.07
N GLN A 202 27.51 -0.05 21.36
CA GLN A 202 26.89 -1.14 22.11
C GLN A 202 25.37 -1.00 22.14
N VAL A 203 24.89 0.22 22.39
CA VAL A 203 23.47 0.56 22.46
C VAL A 203 22.79 0.33 21.10
N LEU A 204 23.37 0.82 20.01
CA LEU A 204 22.84 0.63 18.65
C LEU A 204 22.87 -0.84 18.22
N GLY A 205 23.91 -1.58 18.61
CA GLY A 205 24.02 -3.02 18.37
C GLY A 205 22.90 -3.80 19.05
N LYS A 206 22.69 -3.58 20.36
CA LYS A 206 21.61 -4.22 21.12
C LYS A 206 20.23 -3.80 20.61
N GLU A 207 20.02 -2.52 20.33
CA GLU A 207 18.79 -2.01 19.72
C GLU A 207 18.45 -2.79 18.43
N GLY A 208 19.41 -2.91 17.51
CA GLY A 208 19.22 -3.64 16.27
C GLY A 208 19.03 -5.15 16.44
N LEU A 209 19.70 -5.78 17.41
CA LEU A 209 19.48 -7.18 17.73
C LEU A 209 18.06 -7.46 18.25
N ALA A 210 17.47 -6.53 19.01
CA ALA A 210 16.06 -6.65 19.40
C ALA A 210 15.14 -6.69 18.16
N HIS A 211 15.41 -5.86 17.13
CA HIS A 211 14.69 -5.92 15.85
C HIS A 211 14.89 -7.24 15.13
N VAL A 212 16.13 -7.75 15.07
CA VAL A 212 16.45 -9.04 14.45
C VAL A 212 15.64 -10.16 15.08
N TYR A 213 15.66 -10.28 16.41
CA TYR A 213 14.95 -11.34 17.11
C TYR A 213 13.44 -11.22 16.97
N TRP A 214 12.91 -9.99 16.98
CA TRP A 214 11.50 -9.74 16.71
C TRP A 214 11.11 -10.21 15.31
N LEU A 215 11.91 -9.86 14.28
CA LEU A 215 11.67 -10.29 12.91
C LEU A 215 11.85 -11.80 12.72
N LYS A 216 12.70 -12.47 13.51
CA LYS A 216 12.83 -13.93 13.52
C LYS A 216 11.68 -14.63 14.28
N GLY A 217 10.83 -13.88 14.97
CA GLY A 217 9.73 -14.41 15.77
C GLY A 217 10.13 -14.86 17.18
N ASP A 218 11.39 -14.66 17.58
CA ASP A 218 11.89 -14.97 18.93
C ASP A 218 11.53 -13.82 19.88
N LYS A 219 10.25 -13.77 20.27
CA LYS A 219 9.70 -12.70 21.11
C LYS A 219 10.42 -12.59 22.45
N LYS A 220 10.84 -13.73 23.02
CA LYS A 220 11.52 -13.79 24.31
C LYS A 220 12.88 -13.09 24.24
N LYS A 221 13.74 -13.47 23.28
CA LYS A 221 15.03 -12.81 23.11
C LYS A 221 14.89 -11.34 22.70
N ALA A 222 13.91 -11.03 21.84
CA ALA A 222 13.63 -9.64 21.48
C ALA A 222 13.30 -8.79 22.72
N TRP A 223 12.46 -9.32 23.62
CA TRP A 223 12.09 -8.66 24.86
C TRP A 223 13.27 -8.50 25.83
N GLU A 224 14.05 -9.56 26.03
CA GLU A 224 15.24 -9.54 26.89
C GLU A 224 16.24 -8.48 26.41
N VAL A 225 16.63 -8.51 25.14
CA VAL A 225 17.57 -7.53 24.57
C VAL A 225 16.99 -6.10 24.59
N ALA A 226 15.68 -5.95 24.38
CA ALA A 226 15.02 -4.66 24.48
C ALA A 226 14.96 -4.11 25.92
N ASN A 227 15.13 -4.94 26.96
CA ASN A 227 15.21 -4.47 28.35
C ASN A 227 16.59 -3.96 28.72
N ASP A 228 17.64 -4.47 28.07
CA ASP A 228 19.02 -4.00 28.26
C ASP A 228 19.24 -2.57 27.75
N VAL A 229 18.35 -2.07 26.88
CA VAL A 229 18.45 -0.74 26.27
C VAL A 229 17.14 -0.01 26.48
N THR A 230 17.12 1.03 27.30
CA THR A 230 15.88 1.76 27.66
C THR A 230 15.84 3.22 27.19
N ASP A 231 16.93 3.75 26.63
CA ASP A 231 16.99 5.14 26.12
C ASP A 231 16.72 5.25 24.60
N ARG A 232 16.26 4.16 23.96
CA ARG A 232 16.04 4.11 22.51
C ARG A 232 14.55 3.98 22.18
N SER A 233 14.05 4.74 21.21
CA SER A 233 12.64 4.72 20.80
C SER A 233 12.23 3.34 20.30
N SER A 234 13.06 2.73 19.45
CA SER A 234 12.65 1.55 18.71
C SER A 234 12.49 0.29 19.58
N VAL A 235 13.22 0.17 20.69
CA VAL A 235 13.07 -0.97 21.63
C VAL A 235 11.74 -0.93 22.37
N HIS A 236 11.25 0.27 22.72
CA HIS A 236 9.91 0.45 23.28
C HIS A 236 8.83 0.17 22.23
N VAL A 237 9.07 0.53 20.95
CA VAL A 237 8.18 0.12 19.86
C VAL A 237 8.10 -1.40 19.73
N ILE A 238 9.23 -2.12 19.80
CA ILE A 238 9.25 -3.59 19.77
C ILE A 238 8.45 -4.18 20.94
N LYS A 239 8.68 -3.70 22.17
CA LYS A 239 7.91 -4.13 23.34
C LYS A 239 6.42 -3.88 23.16
N GLY A 240 6.06 -2.69 22.66
CA GLY A 240 4.69 -2.35 22.32
C GLY A 240 4.08 -3.30 21.28
N ASP A 241 4.81 -3.64 20.22
CA ASP A 241 4.36 -4.58 19.18
C ASP A 241 4.19 -6.01 19.71
N ILE A 242 5.09 -6.46 20.59
CA ILE A 242 4.96 -7.74 21.31
C ILE A 242 3.67 -7.75 22.14
N LEU A 243 3.49 -6.76 23.02
CA LEU A 243 2.32 -6.63 23.90
C LEU A 243 1.01 -6.50 23.10
N TYR A 244 1.02 -5.73 22.02
CA TYR A 244 -0.13 -5.57 21.14
C TYR A 244 -0.52 -6.90 20.49
N SER A 245 0.47 -7.69 20.04
CA SER A 245 0.25 -9.04 19.49
C SER A 245 -0.32 -10.04 20.51
N GLU A 246 -0.10 -9.78 21.81
CA GLU A 246 -0.66 -10.57 22.92
C GLU A 246 -2.03 -10.06 23.40
N GLY A 247 -2.58 -9.02 22.75
CA GLY A 247 -3.85 -8.41 23.14
C GLY A 247 -3.76 -7.43 24.32
N LYS A 248 -2.56 -7.21 24.88
CA LYS A 248 -2.30 -6.28 25.99
C LYS A 248 -2.22 -4.83 25.50
N LYS A 249 -3.31 -4.29 24.98
CA LYS A 249 -3.36 -3.00 24.25
C LYS A 249 -2.93 -1.80 25.10
N ASP A 250 -3.36 -1.72 26.36
CA ASP A 250 -3.03 -0.58 27.22
C ASP A 250 -1.54 -0.55 27.57
N ALA A 251 -0.96 -1.72 27.86
CA ALA A 251 0.47 -1.85 28.07
C ALA A 251 1.26 -1.49 26.80
N ALA A 252 0.79 -1.90 25.62
CA ALA A 252 1.41 -1.52 24.35
C ALA A 252 1.37 0.00 24.11
N LEU A 253 0.25 0.66 24.43
CA LEU A 253 0.11 2.11 24.34
C LEU A 253 1.07 2.86 25.27
N ASN A 254 1.31 2.33 26.48
CA ASN A 254 2.28 2.89 27.42
C ASN A 254 3.71 2.78 26.88
N GLU A 255 4.06 1.66 26.25
CA GLU A 255 5.36 1.48 25.60
C GLU A 255 5.54 2.43 24.41
N TYR A 256 4.55 2.55 23.52
CA TYR A 256 4.61 3.52 22.43
C TYR A 256 4.69 4.96 22.93
N SER A 257 3.96 5.31 23.99
CA SER A 257 4.04 6.63 24.61
C SER A 257 5.43 6.89 25.21
N SER A 258 6.04 5.88 25.83
CA SER A 258 7.40 5.97 26.34
C SER A 258 8.41 6.21 25.22
N ALA A 259 8.27 5.49 24.10
CA ALA A 259 9.13 5.61 22.91
C ALA A 259 9.20 7.05 22.37
N THR A 260 8.10 7.82 22.45
CA THR A 260 8.06 9.22 21.95
C THR A 260 9.05 10.17 22.66
N LYS A 261 9.56 9.78 23.83
CA LYS A 261 10.48 10.56 24.67
C LYS A 261 11.93 10.05 24.59
N LYS A 262 12.23 9.11 23.70
CA LYS A 262 13.51 8.41 23.62
C LYS A 262 14.29 8.78 22.36
N LYS A 263 15.60 8.51 22.37
CA LYS A 263 16.49 8.80 21.24
C LYS A 263 16.33 7.76 20.13
N GLY A 264 16.69 8.12 18.90
CA GLY A 264 16.59 7.23 17.75
C GLY A 264 16.99 7.95 16.49
N PHE A 265 17.13 7.21 15.40
CA PHE A 265 17.08 7.81 14.06
C PHE A 265 15.69 8.41 13.83
N ALA A 266 15.58 9.46 13.02
CA ALA A 266 14.30 10.17 12.85
C ALA A 266 13.17 9.22 12.36
N PHE A 267 13.46 8.33 11.41
CA PHE A 267 12.50 7.30 10.96
C PHE A 267 12.04 6.33 12.07
N GLN A 268 12.80 6.18 13.16
CA GLN A 268 12.42 5.35 14.33
C GLN A 268 11.67 6.14 15.39
N VAL A 269 11.96 7.44 15.53
CA VAL A 269 11.31 8.34 16.51
C VAL A 269 9.92 8.77 15.99
N ALA A 270 9.73 8.84 14.67
CA ALA A 270 8.42 9.10 14.07
C ALA A 270 7.44 7.92 14.23
N THR A 271 7.93 6.67 14.22
CA THR A 271 7.11 5.45 14.31
C THR A 271 6.15 5.41 15.51
N PRO A 272 6.55 5.69 16.77
CA PRO A 272 5.63 5.65 17.90
C PRO A 272 4.51 6.70 17.82
N TYR A 273 4.81 7.92 17.34
CA TYR A 273 3.79 8.93 17.10
C TYR A 273 2.75 8.43 16.08
N ASN A 274 3.21 7.83 14.99
CA ASN A 274 2.35 7.24 13.99
C ASN A 274 1.51 6.07 14.55
N LYS A 275 2.11 5.15 15.31
CA LYS A 275 1.38 4.02 15.93
C LYS A 275 0.33 4.49 16.93
N LEU A 276 0.66 5.44 17.81
CA LEU A 276 -0.32 6.05 18.72
C LEU A 276 -1.44 6.72 17.93
N GLY A 277 -1.11 7.50 16.89
CA GLY A 277 -2.09 8.14 16.02
C GLY A 277 -3.06 7.13 15.39
N ARG A 278 -2.57 5.98 14.93
CA ARG A 278 -3.42 4.89 14.41
C ARG A 278 -4.38 4.37 15.47
N VAL A 279 -3.92 4.15 16.71
CA VAL A 279 -4.81 3.65 17.76
C VAL A 279 -5.91 4.67 18.09
N TYR A 280 -5.58 5.95 18.20
CA TYR A 280 -6.59 6.99 18.40
C TYR A 280 -7.56 7.11 17.22
N ALA A 281 -7.08 6.99 15.97
CA ALA A 281 -7.93 7.02 14.78
C ALA A 281 -8.83 5.77 14.64
N LYS A 282 -8.43 4.64 15.23
CA LYS A 282 -9.27 3.44 15.31
C LYS A 282 -10.39 3.58 16.33
N ASN A 283 -10.19 4.40 17.37
CA ASN A 283 -11.17 4.74 18.38
C ASN A 283 -11.90 6.06 18.06
N ASP A 284 -11.92 6.46 16.78
CA ASP A 284 -12.54 7.68 16.24
C ASP A 284 -12.15 9.00 16.92
N ASN A 285 -11.04 9.03 17.67
CA ASN A 285 -10.45 10.24 18.24
C ASN A 285 -9.54 10.91 17.20
N PHE A 286 -10.17 11.47 16.18
CA PHE A 286 -9.49 12.02 15.00
C PHE A 286 -8.62 13.24 15.32
N ASP A 287 -9.02 14.09 16.26
CA ASP A 287 -8.25 15.29 16.61
C ASP A 287 -6.90 14.94 17.24
N ARG A 288 -6.91 13.99 18.20
CA ARG A 288 -5.67 13.53 18.83
C ARG A 288 -4.80 12.76 17.86
N ALA A 289 -5.41 11.93 17.01
CA ALA A 289 -4.70 11.19 15.98
C ALA A 289 -4.02 12.13 14.97
N GLY A 290 -4.72 13.17 14.51
CA GLY A 290 -4.18 14.18 13.59
C GLY A 290 -2.92 14.87 14.15
N LYS A 291 -2.97 15.31 15.42
CA LYS A 291 -1.81 15.91 16.12
C LYS A 291 -0.62 14.96 16.23
N LEU A 292 -0.88 13.67 16.44
CA LEU A 292 0.19 12.66 16.52
C LEU A 292 0.80 12.38 15.14
N PHE A 293 0.01 12.34 14.07
CA PHE A 293 0.55 12.24 12.72
C PHE A 293 1.34 13.50 12.32
N GLU A 294 0.92 14.68 12.77
CA GLU A 294 1.69 15.92 12.58
C GLU A 294 3.04 15.85 13.31
N LYS A 295 3.08 15.40 14.56
CA LYS A 295 4.35 15.17 15.27
C LYS A 295 5.25 14.15 14.57
N ALA A 296 4.67 13.07 14.03
CA ALA A 296 5.44 12.11 13.24
C ALA A 296 6.09 12.78 12.02
N LEU A 297 5.37 13.69 11.33
CA LEU A 297 5.86 14.44 10.17
C LEU A 297 6.81 15.58 10.53
N GLU A 298 6.73 16.11 11.75
CA GLU A 298 7.72 17.07 12.27
C GLU A 298 9.08 16.42 12.49
N VAL A 299 9.07 15.16 12.97
CA VAL A 299 10.27 14.33 13.22
C VAL A 299 10.82 13.75 11.91
N ASP A 300 9.97 13.13 11.11
CA ASP A 300 10.28 12.55 9.80
C ASP A 300 9.34 13.12 8.73
N PRO A 301 9.78 14.16 8.00
CA PRO A 301 9.00 14.78 6.93
C PRO A 301 8.68 13.85 5.75
N TYR A 302 9.33 12.69 5.66
CA TYR A 302 9.12 11.71 4.60
C TYR A 302 8.24 10.53 5.02
N SER A 303 7.66 10.56 6.23
CA SER A 303 6.79 9.49 6.72
C SER A 303 5.49 9.35 5.91
N ILE A 304 5.55 8.55 4.85
CA ILE A 304 4.39 8.28 3.98
C ILE A 304 3.28 7.53 4.72
N GLU A 305 3.59 6.77 5.77
CA GLU A 305 2.60 6.15 6.66
C GLU A 305 1.81 7.18 7.44
N ALA A 306 2.48 8.17 8.04
CA ALA A 306 1.79 9.23 8.78
C ALA A 306 0.89 10.05 7.85
N LEU A 307 1.35 10.36 6.63
CA LEU A 307 0.51 10.98 5.60
C LEU A 307 -0.67 10.08 5.20
N SER A 308 -0.43 8.80 4.93
CA SER A 308 -1.49 7.85 4.56
C SER A 308 -2.55 7.75 5.66
N ASN A 309 -2.13 7.67 6.93
CA ASN A 309 -3.04 7.58 8.06
C ASN A 309 -3.80 8.91 8.30
N LYS A 310 -3.14 10.06 8.10
CA LYS A 310 -3.81 11.38 8.12
C LYS A 310 -4.84 11.51 6.99
N GLY A 311 -4.53 11.02 5.79
CA GLY A 311 -5.49 10.92 4.69
C GLY A 311 -6.67 10.02 5.05
N GLY A 312 -6.40 8.88 5.70
CA GLY A 312 -7.42 7.94 6.17
C GLY A 312 -8.40 8.54 7.18
N ILE A 313 -7.94 9.45 8.05
CA ILE A 313 -8.84 10.24 8.91
C ILE A 313 -9.80 11.08 8.06
N TYR A 314 -9.29 11.79 7.04
CA TYR A 314 -10.15 12.61 6.19
C TYR A 314 -11.14 11.77 5.38
N GLU A 315 -10.72 10.59 4.91
CA GLU A 315 -11.61 9.61 4.28
C GLU A 315 -12.75 9.20 5.23
N LYS A 316 -12.44 8.78 6.47
CA LYS A 316 -13.46 8.43 7.48
C LYS A 316 -14.43 9.57 7.78
N GLN A 317 -13.97 10.82 7.66
CA GLN A 317 -14.80 12.02 7.82
C GLN A 317 -15.57 12.41 6.54
N GLY A 318 -15.46 11.66 5.44
CA GLY A 318 -16.03 11.99 4.14
C GLY A 318 -15.36 13.18 3.42
N LYS A 319 -14.23 13.68 3.93
CA LYS A 319 -13.50 14.84 3.40
C LYS A 319 -12.51 14.43 2.30
N TRP A 320 -13.02 13.82 1.23
CA TRP A 320 -12.23 13.27 0.12
C TRP A 320 -11.25 14.25 -0.52
N GLY A 321 -11.61 15.54 -0.63
CA GLY A 321 -10.71 16.57 -1.17
C GLY A 321 -9.46 16.81 -0.31
N LYS A 322 -9.58 16.69 1.01
CA LYS A 322 -8.43 16.75 1.93
C LYS A 322 -7.64 15.46 1.89
N ALA A 323 -8.31 14.30 1.86
CA ALA A 323 -7.67 13.00 1.71
C ALA A 323 -6.80 12.94 0.45
N HIS A 324 -7.35 13.31 -0.71
CA HIS A 324 -6.65 13.41 -1.99
C HIS A 324 -5.39 14.27 -1.89
N LYS A 325 -5.47 15.49 -1.31
CA LYS A 325 -4.30 16.36 -1.14
C LYS A 325 -3.18 15.69 -0.34
N VAL A 326 -3.52 14.98 0.74
CA VAL A 326 -2.54 14.31 1.60
C VAL A 326 -1.96 13.05 0.94
N TYR A 327 -2.79 12.24 0.29
CA TYR A 327 -2.33 11.07 -0.47
C TYR A 327 -1.43 11.47 -1.64
N LYS A 328 -1.77 12.56 -2.34
CA LYS A 328 -0.92 13.12 -3.40
C LYS A 328 0.46 13.54 -2.87
N LYS A 329 0.52 14.11 -1.66
CA LYS A 329 1.80 14.39 -0.99
C LYS A 329 2.57 13.09 -0.69
N ALA A 330 1.92 12.06 -0.14
CA ALA A 330 2.56 10.77 0.13
C ALA A 330 3.14 10.13 -1.14
N TYR A 331 2.36 10.10 -2.23
CA TYR A 331 2.79 9.60 -3.52
C TYR A 331 3.94 10.41 -4.12
N LYS A 332 3.92 11.75 -3.99
CA LYS A 332 5.03 12.61 -4.46
C LYS A 332 6.36 12.32 -3.73
N LEU A 333 6.31 12.02 -2.44
CA LEU A 333 7.50 11.67 -1.65
C LEU A 333 8.10 10.32 -2.07
N ASN A 334 7.24 9.35 -2.38
CA ASN A 334 7.68 8.06 -2.93
C ASN A 334 6.72 7.54 -4.02
N PRO A 335 7.01 7.85 -5.30
CA PRO A 335 6.18 7.39 -6.42
C PRO A 335 6.19 5.87 -6.66
N ARG A 336 7.05 5.12 -5.96
CA ARG A 336 7.12 3.65 -6.04
C ARG A 336 6.29 2.95 -4.95
N ASP A 337 5.67 3.67 -4.02
CA ASP A 337 4.81 3.07 -3.00
C ASP A 337 3.41 2.81 -3.59
N GLU A 338 3.15 1.55 -3.96
CA GLU A 338 1.89 1.09 -4.58
C GLU A 338 0.67 1.51 -3.75
N ILE A 339 0.75 1.37 -2.42
CA ILE A 339 -0.35 1.69 -1.52
C ILE A 339 -0.69 3.19 -1.53
N SER A 340 0.29 4.10 -1.58
CA SER A 340 0.03 5.53 -1.69
C SER A 340 -0.67 5.87 -3.01
N LEU A 341 -0.29 5.20 -4.11
CA LEU A 341 -0.97 5.34 -5.40
C LEU A 341 -2.41 4.83 -5.34
N MET A 342 -2.65 3.68 -4.71
CA MET A 342 -3.99 3.11 -4.55
C MET A 342 -4.91 4.00 -3.71
N LEU A 343 -4.40 4.56 -2.61
CA LEU A 343 -5.13 5.50 -1.77
C LEU A 343 -5.44 6.80 -2.52
N LEU A 344 -4.49 7.30 -3.32
CA LEU A 344 -4.71 8.47 -4.17
C LEU A 344 -5.83 8.21 -5.19
N LYS A 345 -5.75 7.11 -5.95
CA LYS A 345 -6.77 6.73 -6.94
C LYS A 345 -8.16 6.57 -6.31
N ARG A 346 -8.25 5.92 -5.15
CA ARG A 346 -9.50 5.80 -4.38
C ARG A 346 -10.08 7.17 -4.03
N ALA A 347 -9.26 8.12 -3.59
CA ALA A 347 -9.73 9.46 -3.29
C ALA A 347 -10.18 10.23 -4.56
N GLU A 348 -9.53 10.03 -5.69
CA GLU A 348 -9.95 10.57 -7.00
C GLU A 348 -11.30 10.00 -7.43
N GLU A 349 -11.48 8.68 -7.36
CA GLU A 349 -12.74 7.99 -7.66
C GLU A 349 -13.90 8.55 -6.82
N MET A 350 -13.69 8.77 -5.52
CA MET A 350 -14.71 9.32 -4.63
C MET A 350 -15.01 10.79 -4.89
N LEU A 351 -14.01 11.57 -5.33
CA LEU A 351 -14.22 12.95 -5.77
C LEU A 351 -15.03 13.02 -7.07
N GLU A 352 -14.79 12.10 -8.00
CA GLU A 352 -15.59 11.99 -9.22
C GLU A 352 -17.02 11.52 -8.91
N LEU A 353 -17.20 10.56 -8.00
CA LEU A 353 -18.52 10.15 -7.53
C LEU A 353 -19.31 11.31 -6.92
N ALA A 354 -18.65 12.18 -6.15
CA ALA A 354 -19.29 13.35 -5.55
C ALA A 354 -19.74 14.38 -6.60
N LYS A 355 -19.13 14.40 -7.78
CA LYS A 355 -19.58 15.23 -8.92
C LYS A 355 -20.72 14.57 -9.70
N ASP A 356 -20.79 13.24 -9.69
CA ASP A 356 -21.85 12.47 -10.34
C ASP A 356 -23.11 12.39 -9.46
N ALA A 357 -23.87 13.49 -9.45
CA ALA A 357 -25.11 13.60 -8.69
C ALA A 357 -26.12 12.50 -9.04
N LYS A 358 -26.21 12.09 -10.31
CA LYS A 358 -27.12 11.02 -10.75
C LYS A 358 -26.75 9.67 -10.13
N ARG A 359 -25.45 9.35 -10.06
CA ARG A 359 -24.99 8.11 -9.43
C ARG A 359 -25.19 8.15 -7.92
N ALA A 360 -24.91 9.28 -7.27
CA ALA A 360 -25.16 9.45 -5.84
C ALA A 360 -26.66 9.27 -5.51
N GLU A 361 -27.55 9.93 -6.25
CA GLU A 361 -29.01 9.77 -6.12
C GLU A 361 -29.48 8.32 -6.34
N ARG A 362 -28.88 7.63 -7.33
CA ARG A 362 -29.15 6.21 -7.57
C ARG A 362 -28.79 5.36 -6.35
N ILE A 363 -27.59 5.55 -5.80
CA ILE A 363 -27.14 4.81 -4.62
C ILE A 363 -28.08 5.10 -3.44
N ASP A 364 -28.42 6.36 -3.19
CA ASP A 364 -29.29 6.76 -2.09
C ASP A 364 -30.69 6.14 -2.18
N ARG A 365 -31.27 6.13 -3.38
CA ARG A 365 -32.54 5.45 -3.63
C ARG A 365 -32.43 3.95 -3.36
N LEU A 366 -31.38 3.30 -3.88
CA LEU A 366 -31.16 1.87 -3.68
C LEU A 366 -30.97 1.53 -2.19
N VAL A 367 -30.19 2.31 -1.44
CA VAL A 367 -30.03 2.12 0.01
C VAL A 367 -31.38 2.21 0.71
N LYS A 368 -32.19 3.25 0.44
CA LYS A 368 -33.52 3.40 1.05
C LYS A 368 -34.43 2.19 0.77
N GLU A 369 -34.43 1.69 -0.47
CA GLU A 369 -35.19 0.49 -0.84
C GLU A 369 -34.67 -0.76 -0.12
N LEU A 370 -33.35 -0.95 -0.05
CA LEU A 370 -32.73 -2.10 0.59
C LEU A 370 -32.97 -2.11 2.10
N VAL A 371 -32.86 -0.96 2.77
CA VAL A 371 -33.19 -0.79 4.20
C VAL A 371 -34.67 -1.13 4.45
N LYS A 372 -35.57 -0.67 3.57
CA LYS A 372 -37.00 -1.00 3.68
C LYS A 372 -37.23 -2.51 3.55
N ARG A 373 -36.64 -3.16 2.54
CA ARG A 373 -36.73 -4.63 2.36
C ARG A 373 -36.15 -5.41 3.54
N TYR A 374 -35.04 -4.92 4.11
CA TYR A 374 -34.41 -5.50 5.29
C TYR A 374 -35.37 -5.50 6.50
N LYS A 375 -36.04 -4.36 6.75
CA LYS A 375 -36.99 -4.20 7.86
C LYS A 375 -38.28 -5.01 7.65
N GLU A 376 -38.77 -5.08 6.41
CA GLU A 376 -40.04 -5.76 6.08
C GLU A 376 -39.91 -7.29 5.97
N ASN A 377 -38.70 -7.86 6.04
CA ASN A 377 -38.42 -9.29 5.90
C ASN A 377 -39.16 -9.97 4.73
N LYS A 378 -39.31 -9.26 3.60
CA LYS A 378 -40.04 -9.76 2.43
C LYS A 378 -39.27 -10.87 1.75
N ALA A 379 -39.96 -11.99 1.49
CA ALA A 379 -39.42 -13.11 0.73
C ALA A 379 -39.20 -12.73 -0.74
N SER A 380 -38.11 -13.23 -1.32
CA SER A 380 -37.87 -13.11 -2.77
C SER A 380 -38.93 -13.91 -3.56
N PRO A 381 -39.33 -13.46 -4.76
CA PRO A 381 -40.31 -14.17 -5.58
C PRO A 381 -39.88 -15.61 -5.90
N LYS A 382 -40.86 -16.53 -6.00
CA LYS A 382 -40.63 -17.94 -6.36
C LYS A 382 -39.93 -18.05 -7.72
N VAL A 383 -38.89 -18.88 -7.75
CA VAL A 383 -38.08 -19.13 -8.94
C VAL A 383 -38.81 -20.11 -9.87
N VAL A 384 -39.07 -19.69 -11.11
CA VAL A 384 -39.75 -20.53 -12.13
C VAL A 384 -38.77 -21.53 -12.77
N ASP A 385 -37.49 -21.16 -12.90
CA ASP A 385 -36.42 -21.98 -13.46
C ASP A 385 -35.28 -22.17 -12.45
N GLU A 386 -35.15 -23.37 -11.90
CA GLU A 386 -34.13 -23.74 -10.92
C GLU A 386 -32.78 -24.16 -11.55
N TRP A 387 -32.71 -24.36 -12.88
CA TRP A 387 -31.51 -24.87 -13.54
C TRP A 387 -30.66 -23.77 -14.16
N THR A 388 -31.29 -22.77 -14.82
CA THR A 388 -30.52 -21.70 -15.46
C THR A 388 -29.81 -20.85 -14.43
N SER A 389 -28.51 -20.66 -14.63
CA SER A 389 -27.66 -19.84 -13.79
C SER A 389 -28.08 -18.39 -13.84
N ARG A 390 -28.26 -17.79 -12.67
CA ARG A 390 -28.41 -16.34 -12.51
C ARG A 390 -27.04 -15.67 -12.51
N PRO A 391 -26.98 -14.36 -12.79
CA PRO A 391 -25.77 -13.58 -12.55
C PRO A 391 -25.28 -13.80 -11.12
N LEU A 392 -24.03 -14.23 -10.98
CA LEU A 392 -23.46 -14.49 -9.66
C LEU A 392 -23.08 -13.15 -9.04
N VAL A 393 -23.89 -12.72 -8.07
CA VAL A 393 -23.63 -11.49 -7.30
C VAL A 393 -22.83 -11.83 -6.05
N LEU A 394 -21.71 -11.13 -5.85
CA LEU A 394 -20.81 -11.23 -4.71
C LEU A 394 -20.81 -9.91 -3.93
N ALA A 395 -20.91 -9.97 -2.60
CA ALA A 395 -20.67 -8.81 -1.75
C ALA A 395 -19.51 -9.09 -0.78
N PHE A 396 -18.51 -8.19 -0.74
CA PHE A 396 -17.46 -8.24 0.27
C PHE A 396 -17.90 -7.44 1.51
N LEU A 397 -18.13 -8.13 2.62
CA LEU A 397 -18.52 -7.54 3.90
C LEU A 397 -17.31 -6.85 4.55
N ALA A 398 -16.64 -7.52 5.48
CA ALA A 398 -15.49 -7.00 6.20
C ALA A 398 -14.30 -7.97 6.16
N VAL A 399 -13.10 -7.40 6.15
CA VAL A 399 -11.84 -8.12 6.39
C VAL A 399 -11.21 -7.50 7.62
N ASP A 400 -11.27 -8.20 8.74
CA ASP A 400 -10.76 -7.67 10.01
C ASP A 400 -9.23 -7.68 10.05
N GLU A 401 -8.62 -6.63 10.62
CA GLU A 401 -7.18 -6.59 10.88
C GLU A 401 -6.87 -7.11 12.29
N LYS A 402 -6.03 -8.14 12.40
CA LYS A 402 -5.54 -8.73 13.67
C LYS A 402 -4.00 -8.85 13.67
N GLY A 403 -3.44 -9.26 14.80
CA GLY A 403 -1.99 -9.44 14.97
C GLY A 403 -1.31 -8.13 15.38
N ILE A 404 -0.13 -7.86 14.81
CA ILE A 404 0.65 -6.67 15.17
C ILE A 404 -0.01 -5.37 14.67
N LEU A 405 0.23 -4.27 15.39
CA LEU A 405 -0.17 -2.95 14.92
C LEU A 405 0.79 -2.51 13.81
N THR A 406 0.38 -2.63 12.56
CA THR A 406 1.11 -2.15 11.38
C THR A 406 1.38 -0.64 11.43
N GLU A 407 2.21 -0.11 10.54
CA GLU A 407 2.43 1.34 10.47
C GLU A 407 1.38 2.06 9.61
N ARG A 408 0.61 1.34 8.79
CA ARG A 408 -0.37 1.91 7.87
C ARG A 408 -1.76 1.31 8.09
N ALA A 409 -2.78 2.16 8.24
CA ALA A 409 -4.19 1.77 8.29
C ALA A 409 -4.75 1.59 6.87
N GLY A 410 -5.95 0.99 6.76
CA GLY A 410 -6.67 0.93 5.50
C GLY A 410 -6.27 -0.22 4.56
N ILE A 411 -5.31 -1.09 4.94
CA ILE A 411 -4.82 -2.16 4.06
C ILE A 411 -5.92 -3.19 3.72
N PRO A 412 -6.75 -3.68 4.67
CA PRO A 412 -7.87 -4.54 4.34
C PRO A 412 -8.86 -3.91 3.36
N GLU A 413 -9.14 -2.62 3.51
CA GLU A 413 -10.06 -1.86 2.65
C GLU A 413 -9.52 -1.69 1.23
N ILE A 414 -8.22 -1.43 1.09
CA ILE A 414 -7.54 -1.42 -0.22
C ILE A 414 -7.62 -2.80 -0.85
N LEU A 415 -7.25 -3.85 -0.11
CA LEU A 415 -7.26 -5.23 -0.61
C LEU A 415 -8.67 -5.61 -1.12
N VAL A 416 -9.71 -5.35 -0.33
CA VAL A 416 -11.10 -5.64 -0.71
C VAL A 416 -11.54 -4.83 -1.93
N ASN A 417 -11.22 -3.53 -1.99
CA ASN A 417 -11.63 -2.68 -3.12
C ASN A 417 -11.05 -3.19 -4.44
N TYR A 418 -9.76 -3.50 -4.47
CA TYR A 418 -9.10 -3.96 -5.68
C TYR A 418 -9.42 -5.42 -6.02
N LEU A 419 -9.57 -6.31 -5.03
CA LEU A 419 -10.10 -7.66 -5.30
C LEU A 419 -11.52 -7.61 -5.90
N SER A 420 -12.36 -6.69 -5.41
CA SER A 420 -13.71 -6.48 -5.94
C SER A 420 -13.66 -6.02 -7.40
N ALA A 421 -12.80 -5.04 -7.71
CA ALA A 421 -12.63 -4.54 -9.07
C ALA A 421 -12.10 -5.62 -10.02
N GLU A 422 -11.06 -6.37 -9.63
CA GLU A 422 -10.51 -7.46 -10.43
C GLU A 422 -11.56 -8.55 -10.72
N LEU A 423 -12.30 -8.99 -9.71
CA LEU A 423 -13.35 -9.99 -9.89
C LEU A 423 -14.50 -9.47 -10.77
N ALA A 424 -14.90 -8.21 -10.60
CA ALA A 424 -15.93 -7.59 -11.42
C ALA A 424 -15.51 -7.46 -12.90
N ASN A 425 -14.27 -7.07 -13.16
CA ASN A 425 -13.71 -6.91 -14.51
C ASN A 425 -13.65 -8.23 -15.28
N THR A 426 -13.72 -9.38 -14.59
CA THR A 426 -13.82 -10.67 -15.27
C THR A 426 -15.16 -10.86 -15.98
N GLY A 427 -16.20 -10.10 -15.63
CA GLY A 427 -17.57 -10.30 -16.12
C GLY A 427 -18.26 -11.57 -15.59
N ARG A 428 -17.52 -12.50 -14.98
CA ARG A 428 -18.05 -13.75 -14.41
C ARG A 428 -18.84 -13.51 -13.14
N VAL A 429 -18.46 -12.48 -12.38
CA VAL A 429 -19.00 -12.15 -11.06
C VAL A 429 -19.42 -10.69 -11.07
N LYS A 430 -20.65 -10.40 -10.66
CA LYS A 430 -21.10 -9.03 -10.37
C LYS A 430 -20.77 -8.72 -8.92
N VAL A 431 -19.99 -7.69 -8.65
CA VAL A 431 -19.65 -7.30 -7.28
C VAL A 431 -20.52 -6.13 -6.85
N VAL A 432 -21.11 -6.22 -5.65
CA VAL A 432 -21.88 -5.13 -5.06
C VAL A 432 -20.96 -3.91 -4.88
N GLU A 433 -21.40 -2.75 -5.37
CA GLU A 433 -20.64 -1.51 -5.27
C GLU A 433 -20.30 -1.19 -3.80
N ARG A 434 -19.01 -0.91 -3.53
CA ARG A 434 -18.54 -0.69 -2.15
C ARG A 434 -19.23 0.49 -1.47
N ALA A 435 -19.42 1.61 -2.18
CA ALA A 435 -20.11 2.79 -1.67
C ALA A 435 -21.58 2.50 -1.29
N LEU A 436 -22.28 1.66 -2.05
CA LEU A 436 -23.64 1.23 -1.74
C LEU A 436 -23.67 0.38 -0.46
N LEU A 437 -22.75 -0.59 -0.35
CA LEU A 437 -22.67 -1.48 0.80
C LEU A 437 -22.30 -0.72 2.08
N ASP A 438 -21.28 0.14 2.04
CA ASP A 438 -20.84 0.92 3.21
C ASP A 438 -21.98 1.81 3.72
N LYS A 439 -22.72 2.49 2.82
CA LYS A 439 -23.88 3.31 3.21
C LYS A 439 -25.03 2.47 3.75
N LEU A 440 -25.30 1.31 3.16
CA LEU A 440 -26.32 0.38 3.66
C LEU A 440 -25.99 -0.13 5.07
N LEU A 441 -24.75 -0.54 5.31
CA LEU A 441 -24.31 -1.03 6.62
C LEU A 441 -24.40 0.08 7.67
N ALA A 442 -23.99 1.31 7.34
CA ALA A 442 -24.13 2.46 8.22
C ALA A 442 -25.60 2.73 8.60
N GLU A 443 -26.51 2.76 7.63
CA GLU A 443 -27.95 2.98 7.87
C GLU A 443 -28.63 1.86 8.68
N LEU A 444 -28.09 0.64 8.62
CA LEU A 444 -28.55 -0.50 9.40
C LEU A 444 -27.87 -0.62 10.77
N ASN A 445 -26.88 0.23 11.07
CA ASN A 445 -25.98 0.09 12.22
C ASN A 445 -25.28 -1.29 12.28
N LEU A 446 -24.92 -1.79 11.08
CA LEU A 446 -24.16 -3.01 10.75
C LEU A 446 -22.68 -2.99 11.16
N GLY A 447 -22.28 -3.48 12.33
CA GLY A 447 -20.87 -3.64 12.71
C GLY A 447 -20.27 -5.03 12.38
N SER A 448 -18.96 -5.22 12.62
CA SER A 448 -18.29 -6.51 12.37
C SER A 448 -18.87 -7.66 13.19
N SER A 449 -19.33 -7.40 14.42
CA SER A 449 -19.90 -8.41 15.32
C SER A 449 -21.27 -8.88 14.84
N GLU A 450 -22.10 -7.97 14.36
CA GLU A 450 -23.40 -8.26 13.77
C GLU A 450 -23.24 -8.98 12.43
N LEU A 451 -22.23 -8.60 11.63
CA LEU A 451 -21.91 -9.28 10.37
C LEU A 451 -21.33 -10.69 10.57
N ALA A 452 -20.89 -11.04 11.78
CA ALA A 452 -20.49 -12.40 12.10
C ALA A 452 -21.68 -13.32 12.42
N ASP A 453 -22.87 -12.76 12.70
CA ASP A 453 -24.08 -13.54 12.93
C ASP A 453 -24.60 -14.15 11.61
N PRO A 454 -24.77 -15.48 11.54
CA PRO A 454 -25.25 -16.15 10.32
C PRO A 454 -26.62 -15.65 9.85
N ASN A 455 -27.54 -15.33 10.77
CA ASN A 455 -28.88 -14.86 10.39
C ASN A 455 -28.86 -13.48 9.75
N THR A 456 -28.06 -12.57 10.31
CA THR A 456 -27.81 -11.23 9.78
C THR A 456 -27.17 -11.32 8.39
N THR A 457 -26.18 -12.19 8.24
CA THR A 457 -25.49 -12.48 6.98
C THR A 457 -26.47 -13.00 5.91
N LEU A 458 -27.32 -13.98 6.24
CA LEU A 458 -28.34 -14.51 5.33
C LEU A 458 -29.35 -13.44 4.90
N ARG A 459 -29.84 -12.63 5.84
CA ARG A 459 -30.77 -11.53 5.54
C ARG A 459 -30.13 -10.51 4.60
N LEU A 460 -28.89 -10.13 4.87
CA LEU A 460 -28.12 -9.19 4.06
C LEU A 460 -27.89 -9.75 2.64
N GLY A 461 -27.54 -11.02 2.52
CA GLY A 461 -27.38 -11.67 1.21
C GLY A 461 -28.67 -11.69 0.39
N ARG A 462 -29.81 -11.98 1.03
CA ARG A 462 -31.13 -11.95 0.37
C ARG A 462 -31.49 -10.56 -0.14
N ILE A 463 -31.31 -9.51 0.67
CA ILE A 463 -31.67 -8.14 0.24
C ILE A 463 -30.75 -7.62 -0.85
N LEU A 464 -29.45 -7.95 -0.79
CA LEU A 464 -28.46 -7.58 -1.81
C LEU A 464 -28.59 -8.42 -3.09
N ALA A 465 -29.45 -9.44 -3.08
CA ALA A 465 -29.48 -10.51 -4.09
C ALA A 465 -28.09 -11.14 -4.32
N ALA A 466 -27.21 -11.09 -3.31
CA ALA A 466 -25.86 -11.60 -3.37
C ALA A 466 -25.90 -13.10 -3.10
N LYS A 467 -25.53 -13.93 -4.09
CA LYS A 467 -25.41 -15.38 -3.90
C LYS A 467 -24.24 -15.74 -2.98
N LEU A 468 -23.16 -14.95 -3.04
CA LEU A 468 -21.99 -15.12 -2.20
C LEU A 468 -21.73 -13.87 -1.36
N LEU A 469 -21.40 -14.09 -0.10
CA LEU A 469 -20.93 -13.07 0.84
C LEU A 469 -19.50 -13.41 1.25
N ALA A 470 -18.55 -12.53 0.92
CA ALA A 470 -17.15 -12.70 1.29
C ALA A 470 -16.83 -11.93 2.57
N SER A 471 -16.19 -12.60 3.53
CA SER A 471 -15.63 -11.99 4.73
C SER A 471 -14.26 -12.59 5.02
N GLY A 472 -13.48 -11.97 5.91
CA GLY A 472 -12.17 -12.51 6.21
C GLY A 472 -11.44 -11.85 7.37
N VAL A 473 -10.19 -12.27 7.52
CA VAL A 473 -9.25 -11.70 8.48
C VAL A 473 -7.87 -11.61 7.84
N LEU A 474 -7.20 -10.49 8.07
CA LEU A 474 -5.79 -10.27 7.76
C LEU A 474 -5.02 -10.23 9.09
N ILE A 475 -4.23 -11.27 9.35
CA ILE A 475 -3.43 -11.37 10.57
C ILE A 475 -2.01 -10.92 10.24
N ASN A 476 -1.64 -9.73 10.70
CA ASN A 476 -0.31 -9.18 10.47
C ASN A 476 0.73 -9.82 11.40
N GLN A 477 1.86 -10.17 10.80
CA GLN A 477 3.06 -10.65 11.47
C GLN A 477 4.24 -9.73 11.10
N PRO A 478 5.41 -9.84 11.77
CA PRO A 478 6.53 -8.93 11.53
C PRO A 478 7.06 -8.89 10.09
N ARG A 479 6.94 -9.99 9.33
CA ARG A 479 7.47 -10.08 7.95
C ARG A 479 6.42 -10.22 6.86
N ASN A 480 5.23 -10.68 7.21
CA ASN A 480 4.18 -11.05 6.27
C ASN A 480 2.82 -10.93 6.96
N ALA A 481 1.76 -11.22 6.22
CA ALA A 481 0.43 -11.34 6.81
C ALA A 481 -0.19 -12.66 6.39
N PHE A 482 -1.07 -13.20 7.23
CA PHE A 482 -1.90 -14.34 6.89
C PHE A 482 -3.28 -13.83 6.48
N LEU A 483 -3.64 -14.02 5.21
CA LEU A 483 -4.94 -13.64 4.67
C LEU A 483 -5.84 -14.87 4.67
N SER A 484 -6.96 -14.80 5.37
CA SER A 484 -8.03 -15.79 5.32
C SER A 484 -9.30 -15.12 4.82
N LEU A 485 -9.87 -15.63 3.73
CA LEU A 485 -11.14 -15.20 3.15
C LEU A 485 -12.09 -16.39 3.09
N ARG A 486 -13.37 -16.16 3.35
CA ARG A 486 -14.43 -17.16 3.27
C ARG A 486 -15.57 -16.59 2.45
N MET A 487 -16.06 -17.35 1.48
CA MET A 487 -17.28 -17.02 0.76
C MET A 487 -18.41 -17.88 1.32
N ILE A 488 -19.49 -17.22 1.75
CA ILE A 488 -20.66 -17.83 2.36
C ILE A 488 -21.79 -17.79 1.35
N ASP A 489 -22.43 -18.93 1.11
CA ASP A 489 -23.63 -19.02 0.27
C ASP A 489 -24.83 -18.46 1.04
N SER A 490 -25.43 -17.39 0.52
CA SER A 490 -26.48 -16.63 1.23
C SER A 490 -27.83 -17.33 1.34
N GLU A 491 -27.99 -18.49 0.72
CA GLU A 491 -29.21 -19.28 0.78
C GLU A 491 -29.07 -20.45 1.77
N THR A 492 -27.86 -21.00 1.90
CA THR A 492 -27.59 -22.22 2.68
C THR A 492 -26.71 -22.01 3.91
N SER A 493 -26.07 -20.85 4.05
CA SER A 493 -24.99 -20.57 5.02
C SER A 493 -23.73 -21.44 4.85
N ALA A 494 -23.65 -22.26 3.81
CA ALA A 494 -22.47 -23.09 3.55
C ALA A 494 -21.27 -22.19 3.19
N ILE A 495 -20.06 -22.68 3.45
CA ILE A 495 -18.80 -22.01 3.06
C ILE A 495 -18.17 -22.80 1.91
N PRO A 496 -18.67 -22.65 0.67
CA PRO A 496 -18.20 -23.42 -0.49
C PRO A 496 -16.74 -23.12 -0.87
N ILE A 497 -16.24 -21.93 -0.53
CA ILE A 497 -14.90 -21.45 -0.89
C ILE A 497 -14.26 -20.84 0.35
N ALA A 498 -13.08 -21.35 0.71
CA ALA A 498 -12.23 -20.82 1.76
C ALA A 498 -10.81 -20.66 1.20
N TYR A 499 -10.27 -19.46 1.32
CA TYR A 499 -8.91 -19.11 0.94
C TYR A 499 -8.12 -18.83 2.22
N SER A 500 -6.93 -19.43 2.35
CA SER A 500 -6.05 -19.14 3.48
C SER A 500 -4.60 -19.28 3.08
N LYS A 501 -3.88 -18.15 2.96
CA LYS A 501 -2.45 -18.15 2.60
C LYS A 501 -1.69 -17.02 3.27
N THR A 502 -0.40 -17.24 3.44
CA THR A 502 0.56 -16.19 3.75
C THR A 502 0.75 -15.28 2.53
N VAL A 503 0.74 -13.97 2.75
CA VAL A 503 0.87 -12.92 1.75
C VAL A 503 1.95 -11.92 2.17
N ASN A 504 2.64 -11.35 1.18
CA ASN A 504 3.56 -10.24 1.41
C ASN A 504 2.95 -8.94 0.90
N LEU A 505 2.59 -8.05 1.82
CA LEU A 505 1.90 -6.80 1.52
C LEU A 505 2.83 -5.72 0.92
N SER A 506 4.15 -5.97 0.86
CA SER A 506 5.08 -5.09 0.14
C SER A 506 4.93 -5.14 -1.38
N SER A 507 4.18 -6.11 -1.90
CA SER A 507 3.88 -6.28 -3.33
C SER A 507 2.39 -6.56 -3.46
N ILE A 508 1.59 -5.60 -3.00
CA ILE A 508 0.15 -5.77 -2.81
C ILE A 508 -0.55 -6.04 -4.15
N ASP A 509 -0.08 -5.45 -5.25
CA ASP A 509 -0.64 -5.68 -6.58
C ASP A 509 -0.53 -7.15 -7.01
N ARG A 510 0.63 -7.78 -6.78
CA ARG A 510 0.83 -9.22 -7.05
C ARG A 510 -0.01 -10.10 -6.14
N VAL A 511 -0.24 -9.67 -4.89
CA VAL A 511 -1.13 -10.37 -3.97
C VAL A 511 -2.56 -10.32 -4.51
N ILE A 512 -3.03 -9.16 -4.94
CA ILE A 512 -4.37 -8.96 -5.51
C ILE A 512 -4.56 -9.85 -6.74
N GLU A 513 -3.67 -9.78 -7.73
CA GLU A 513 -3.74 -10.58 -8.97
C GLU A 513 -3.82 -12.09 -8.67
N ARG A 514 -2.96 -12.58 -7.78
CA ARG A 514 -2.93 -14.00 -7.40
C ARG A 514 -4.20 -14.42 -6.67
N VAL A 515 -4.64 -13.63 -5.69
CA VAL A 515 -5.81 -13.94 -4.88
C VAL A 515 -7.08 -13.89 -5.75
N SER A 516 -7.28 -12.85 -6.57
CA SER A 516 -8.45 -12.74 -7.46
C SER A 516 -8.51 -13.90 -8.44
N SER A 517 -7.38 -14.29 -9.03
CA SER A 517 -7.29 -15.42 -9.95
C SER A 517 -7.62 -16.76 -9.29
N GLU A 518 -7.13 -17.00 -8.07
CA GLU A 518 -7.44 -18.22 -7.30
C GLU A 518 -8.92 -18.27 -6.89
N LEU A 519 -9.46 -17.16 -6.39
CA LEU A 519 -10.88 -17.07 -6.03
C LEU A 519 -11.78 -17.29 -7.25
N LEU A 520 -11.45 -16.68 -8.40
CA LEU A 520 -12.22 -16.85 -9.62
C LEU A 520 -12.26 -18.31 -10.10
N ARG A 521 -11.12 -19.02 -10.04
CA ARG A 521 -11.07 -20.45 -10.37
C ARG A 521 -11.96 -21.29 -9.45
N GLU A 522 -11.93 -21.03 -8.16
CA GLU A 522 -12.81 -21.71 -7.20
C GLU A 522 -14.29 -21.38 -7.46
N ILE A 523 -14.62 -20.12 -7.76
CA ILE A 523 -15.99 -19.71 -8.13
C ILE A 523 -16.47 -20.46 -9.37
N VAL A 524 -15.69 -20.48 -10.45
CA VAL A 524 -16.05 -21.18 -11.69
C VAL A 524 -16.20 -22.69 -11.45
N SER A 525 -15.33 -23.28 -10.62
CA SER A 525 -15.38 -24.71 -10.28
C SER A 525 -16.61 -25.09 -9.45
N LYS A 526 -16.96 -24.29 -8.43
CA LYS A 526 -18.09 -24.55 -7.52
C LYS A 526 -19.43 -24.12 -8.11
N TYR A 527 -19.43 -23.10 -8.95
CA TYR A 527 -20.60 -22.50 -9.57
C TYR A 527 -20.45 -22.47 -11.11
N PRO A 528 -20.34 -23.62 -11.79
CA PRO A 528 -20.29 -23.64 -13.24
C PRO A 528 -21.61 -23.13 -13.82
N LEU A 529 -21.56 -22.37 -14.91
CA LEU A 529 -22.77 -21.90 -15.59
C LEU A 529 -23.61 -23.09 -16.09
N GLN A 530 -24.91 -22.99 -15.91
CA GLN A 530 -25.91 -23.98 -16.28
C GLN A 530 -27.03 -23.28 -17.03
N GLY A 531 -27.54 -23.91 -18.07
CA GLY A 531 -28.61 -23.36 -18.89
C GLY A 531 -29.21 -24.40 -19.82
N PHE A 532 -29.83 -23.93 -20.88
CA PHE A 532 -30.53 -24.73 -21.87
C PHE A 532 -30.15 -24.33 -23.28
N VAL A 533 -30.21 -25.30 -24.19
CA VAL A 533 -30.28 -25.04 -25.61
C VAL A 533 -31.65 -24.46 -25.93
N ILE A 534 -31.69 -23.30 -26.60
CA ILE A 534 -32.90 -22.68 -27.13
C ILE A 534 -33.26 -23.37 -28.44
N GLN A 535 -32.35 -23.32 -29.42
CA GLN A 535 -32.53 -23.91 -30.75
C GLN A 535 -31.19 -24.23 -31.42
N GLN A 536 -31.24 -25.05 -32.47
CA GLN A 536 -30.11 -25.34 -33.36
C GLN A 536 -30.43 -24.83 -34.77
N GLU A 537 -29.48 -24.10 -35.36
CA GLU A 537 -29.54 -23.62 -36.75
C GLU A 537 -28.27 -24.07 -37.48
N GLY A 538 -28.39 -25.11 -38.32
CA GLY A 538 -27.25 -25.72 -38.99
C GLY A 538 -26.18 -26.21 -38.01
N ASN A 539 -24.97 -25.63 -38.06
CA ASN A 539 -23.86 -25.97 -37.17
C ASN A 539 -23.74 -25.03 -35.94
N GLN A 540 -24.76 -24.22 -35.69
CA GLN A 540 -24.80 -23.25 -34.60
C GLN A 540 -25.91 -23.62 -33.62
N VAL A 541 -25.64 -23.42 -32.34
CA VAL A 541 -26.54 -23.68 -31.22
C VAL A 541 -26.73 -22.39 -30.45
N VAL A 542 -27.97 -22.01 -30.20
CA VAL A 542 -28.32 -20.84 -29.37
C VAL A 542 -28.59 -21.33 -27.95
N ILE A 543 -27.99 -20.69 -26.95
CA ILE A 543 -28.15 -21.03 -25.53
C ILE A 543 -28.70 -19.84 -24.74
N ASN A 544 -29.47 -20.12 -23.69
CA ASN A 544 -30.13 -19.10 -22.85
C ASN A 544 -29.21 -18.45 -21.79
N LEU A 545 -27.92 -18.31 -22.12
CA LEU A 545 -26.92 -17.68 -21.28
C LEU A 545 -26.17 -16.65 -22.12
N GLY A 546 -25.95 -15.46 -21.57
CA GLY A 546 -25.26 -14.37 -22.24
C GLY A 546 -24.23 -13.68 -21.36
N GLU A 547 -23.83 -12.47 -21.77
CA GLU A 547 -22.87 -11.63 -21.03
C GLU A 547 -23.36 -11.36 -19.60
N THR A 548 -24.68 -11.25 -19.39
CA THR A 548 -25.30 -10.98 -18.08
C THR A 548 -24.97 -12.03 -17.03
N GLN A 549 -24.85 -13.30 -17.43
CA GLN A 549 -24.46 -14.43 -16.57
C GLN A 549 -22.93 -14.61 -16.52
N GLY A 550 -22.18 -13.93 -17.39
CA GLY A 550 -20.73 -13.99 -17.48
C GLY A 550 -20.21 -14.93 -18.57
N VAL A 551 -21.02 -15.23 -19.59
CA VAL A 551 -20.54 -15.98 -20.77
C VAL A 551 -19.56 -15.11 -21.57
N LYS A 552 -18.50 -15.73 -22.07
CA LYS A 552 -17.51 -15.14 -22.96
C LYS A 552 -17.29 -16.01 -24.18
N LYS A 553 -16.81 -15.38 -25.25
CA LYS A 553 -16.35 -16.09 -26.45
C LYS A 553 -15.30 -17.14 -26.08
N ARG A 554 -15.31 -18.28 -26.79
CA ARG A 554 -14.47 -19.47 -26.56
C ARG A 554 -14.75 -20.27 -25.28
N MET A 555 -15.74 -19.88 -24.48
CA MET A 555 -16.20 -20.76 -23.40
C MET A 555 -16.82 -22.03 -23.98
N ARG A 556 -16.69 -23.14 -23.27
CA ARG A 556 -17.24 -24.43 -23.67
C ARG A 556 -18.31 -24.91 -22.72
N PHE A 557 -19.31 -25.57 -23.28
CA PHE A 557 -20.39 -26.18 -22.53
C PHE A 557 -20.56 -27.62 -22.95
N ALA A 558 -20.74 -28.49 -21.96
CA ALA A 558 -21.18 -29.86 -22.17
C ALA A 558 -22.68 -29.86 -22.44
N LEU A 559 -23.09 -30.50 -23.53
CA LEU A 559 -24.48 -30.87 -23.79
C LEU A 559 -24.80 -32.09 -22.92
N LEU A 560 -25.90 -32.02 -22.16
CA LEU A 560 -26.30 -33.03 -21.20
C LEU A 560 -27.68 -33.59 -21.54
N GLU A 561 -27.76 -34.92 -21.64
CA GLU A 561 -29.00 -35.65 -21.84
C GLU A 561 -29.26 -36.60 -20.64
N GLY A 562 -30.53 -36.85 -20.35
CA GLY A 562 -30.95 -37.71 -19.26
C GLY A 562 -31.15 -36.97 -17.93
N GLY A 563 -32.37 -36.99 -17.43
CA GLY A 563 -32.73 -36.31 -16.18
C GLY A 563 -34.18 -36.52 -15.78
N GLY A 564 -34.71 -37.72 -16.01
CA GLY A 564 -36.02 -38.11 -15.51
C GLY A 564 -35.99 -38.31 -13.99
N ILE A 565 -37.16 -38.23 -13.37
CA ILE A 565 -37.35 -38.56 -11.96
C ILE A 565 -37.60 -40.06 -11.85
N ILE A 566 -36.80 -40.76 -11.04
CA ILE A 566 -37.10 -42.11 -10.57
C ILE A 566 -37.81 -41.94 -9.24
N GLU A 567 -39.05 -42.39 -9.16
CA GLU A 567 -39.79 -42.39 -7.90
C GLU A 567 -39.50 -43.71 -7.17
N PHE A 568 -38.83 -43.63 -6.03
CA PHE A 568 -38.51 -44.80 -5.20
C PHE A 568 -39.03 -44.56 -3.79
N LYS A 569 -40.03 -45.35 -3.38
CA LYS A 569 -40.67 -45.26 -2.06
C LYS A 569 -41.14 -43.83 -1.70
N GLY A 570 -41.77 -43.14 -2.66
CA GLY A 570 -42.26 -41.76 -2.48
C GLY A 570 -41.17 -40.67 -2.53
N LYS A 571 -39.89 -41.03 -2.73
CA LYS A 571 -38.80 -40.07 -2.97
C LYS A 571 -38.52 -39.94 -4.46
N LYS A 572 -38.58 -38.71 -4.96
CA LYS A 572 -38.23 -38.34 -6.34
C LYS A 572 -36.70 -38.22 -6.46
N LEU A 573 -36.05 -39.21 -7.06
CA LEU A 573 -34.60 -39.25 -7.31
C LEU A 573 -34.32 -38.78 -8.75
N ARG A 574 -33.42 -37.81 -8.93
CA ARG A 574 -33.05 -37.35 -10.28
C ARG A 574 -32.06 -38.33 -10.92
N ARG A 575 -32.34 -38.81 -12.14
CA ARG A 575 -31.34 -39.54 -12.96
C ARG A 575 -30.10 -38.69 -13.18
N LYS A 576 -28.94 -39.35 -13.22
CA LYS A 576 -27.65 -38.72 -13.52
C LYS A 576 -27.67 -38.18 -14.95
N LEU A 577 -27.29 -36.90 -15.11
CA LEU A 577 -27.05 -36.28 -16.40
C LEU A 577 -25.82 -36.91 -17.07
N VAL A 578 -25.95 -37.28 -18.34
CA VAL A 578 -24.87 -37.84 -19.16
C VAL A 578 -24.45 -36.81 -20.19
N LYS A 579 -23.13 -36.64 -20.35
CA LYS A 579 -22.58 -35.75 -21.38
C LYS A 579 -22.71 -36.43 -22.75
N VAL A 580 -23.38 -35.75 -23.67
CA VAL A 580 -23.61 -36.24 -25.05
C VAL A 580 -22.88 -35.40 -26.10
N GLY A 581 -22.32 -34.26 -25.74
CA GLY A 581 -21.57 -33.44 -26.68
C GLY A 581 -20.93 -32.21 -26.04
N GLU A 582 -20.30 -31.39 -26.86
CA GLU A 582 -19.66 -30.14 -26.51
C GLU A 582 -19.94 -29.05 -27.54
N ILE A 583 -20.17 -27.85 -27.05
CA ILE A 583 -20.33 -26.64 -27.85
C ILE A 583 -19.34 -25.57 -27.37
N GLU A 584 -18.86 -24.72 -28.29
CA GLU A 584 -17.96 -23.60 -28.00
C GLU A 584 -18.58 -22.28 -28.44
N VAL A 585 -18.64 -21.31 -27.53
CA VAL A 585 -19.28 -20.01 -27.76
C VAL A 585 -18.52 -19.20 -28.83
N SER A 586 -19.23 -18.83 -29.90
CA SER A 586 -18.70 -18.03 -31.02
C SER A 586 -19.05 -16.55 -30.91
N SER A 587 -20.22 -16.21 -30.40
CA SER A 587 -20.69 -14.84 -30.12
C SER A 587 -21.58 -14.82 -28.88
N VAL A 588 -21.62 -13.66 -28.21
CA VAL A 588 -22.34 -13.46 -26.95
C VAL A 588 -23.20 -12.20 -27.10
N GLU A 589 -24.45 -12.30 -26.68
CA GLU A 589 -25.38 -11.19 -26.48
C GLU A 589 -25.72 -11.08 -24.98
N PRO A 590 -26.43 -10.03 -24.51
CA PRO A 590 -26.70 -9.85 -23.09
C PRO A 590 -27.33 -11.07 -22.40
N ASP A 591 -28.31 -11.73 -23.04
CA ASP A 591 -29.08 -12.82 -22.41
C ASP A 591 -29.00 -14.16 -23.17
N VAL A 592 -28.42 -14.16 -24.37
CA VAL A 592 -28.23 -15.36 -25.20
C VAL A 592 -26.81 -15.43 -25.74
N SER A 593 -26.37 -16.64 -26.09
CA SER A 593 -25.10 -16.83 -26.79
C SER A 593 -25.28 -17.79 -27.93
N TYR A 594 -24.43 -17.64 -28.93
CA TYR A 594 -24.36 -18.58 -30.03
C TYR A 594 -23.06 -19.36 -29.92
N ALA A 595 -23.16 -20.67 -30.12
CA ALA A 595 -22.06 -21.59 -30.01
C ALA A 595 -21.95 -22.48 -31.24
N LYS A 596 -20.74 -22.85 -31.60
CA LYS A 596 -20.45 -23.86 -32.62
C LYS A 596 -20.44 -25.23 -31.97
N ILE A 597 -20.94 -26.24 -32.68
CA ILE A 597 -20.87 -27.63 -32.23
C ILE A 597 -19.42 -28.11 -32.39
N ILE A 598 -18.81 -28.60 -31.30
CA ILE A 598 -17.49 -29.26 -31.35
C ILE A 598 -17.70 -30.74 -31.66
N ASN A 599 -18.55 -31.39 -30.88
CA ASN A 599 -18.98 -32.77 -31.09
C ASN A 599 -20.37 -32.99 -30.47
N VAL A 600 -21.10 -33.97 -30.98
CA VAL A 600 -22.36 -34.41 -30.38
C VAL A 600 -22.64 -35.85 -30.79
N GLN A 601 -23.13 -36.64 -29.83
CA GLN A 601 -23.68 -37.97 -30.02
C GLN A 601 -25.20 -37.84 -30.04
N GLY A 602 -25.81 -37.94 -31.22
CA GLY A 602 -27.27 -37.79 -31.40
C GLY A 602 -27.71 -36.38 -31.82
N GLN A 603 -29.02 -36.11 -31.71
CA GLN A 603 -29.63 -34.84 -32.10
C GLN A 603 -29.69 -33.86 -30.92
N ILE A 604 -29.33 -32.60 -31.16
CA ILE A 604 -29.51 -31.53 -30.17
C ILE A 604 -30.98 -31.10 -30.20
N LYS A 605 -31.63 -31.11 -29.03
CA LYS A 605 -33.03 -30.74 -28.86
C LYS A 605 -33.12 -29.42 -28.10
N SER A 606 -34.21 -28.68 -28.31
CA SER A 606 -34.57 -27.57 -27.42
C SER A 606 -34.73 -28.09 -25.98
N GLU A 607 -34.43 -27.24 -25.01
CA GLU A 607 -34.41 -27.57 -23.56
C GLU A 607 -33.37 -28.62 -23.15
N MET A 608 -32.45 -29.00 -24.04
CA MET A 608 -31.30 -29.82 -23.65
C MET A 608 -30.44 -29.03 -22.66
N LYS A 609 -30.12 -29.66 -21.52
CA LYS A 609 -29.35 -29.02 -20.46
C LYS A 609 -27.91 -28.84 -20.89
N ILE A 610 -27.34 -27.70 -20.55
CA ILE A 610 -25.92 -27.42 -20.74
C ILE A 610 -25.24 -27.11 -19.42
N ARG A 611 -23.95 -27.40 -19.33
CA ARG A 611 -23.11 -27.02 -18.19
C ARG A 611 -21.72 -26.60 -18.67
N GLU A 612 -21.24 -25.49 -18.14
CA GLU A 612 -19.89 -24.97 -18.39
C GLU A 612 -18.84 -26.06 -18.12
N ILE A 613 -17.86 -26.15 -19.01
CA ILE A 613 -16.66 -26.95 -18.84
C ILE A 613 -15.57 -25.99 -18.37
N PRO A 614 -15.16 -26.03 -17.08
CA PRO A 614 -14.11 -25.15 -16.58
C PRO A 614 -12.82 -25.38 -17.38
N ASN A 615 -12.24 -24.31 -17.92
CA ASN A 615 -10.93 -24.40 -18.59
C ASN A 615 -9.87 -24.79 -17.55
N SER A 616 -9.35 -26.01 -17.65
CA SER A 616 -8.43 -26.61 -16.68
C SER A 616 -6.98 -26.14 -16.79
N GLY A 617 -6.66 -25.08 -17.55
CA GLY A 617 -5.24 -24.68 -17.72
C GLY A 617 -4.89 -23.38 -18.46
N GLY A 618 -5.83 -22.46 -18.69
CA GLY A 618 -5.51 -21.15 -19.29
C GLY A 618 -5.46 -20.03 -18.24
N LYS A 619 -4.61 -19.00 -18.45
CA LYS A 619 -4.84 -17.69 -17.81
C LYS A 619 -6.26 -17.26 -18.21
N ILE A 620 -7.11 -17.02 -17.23
CA ILE A 620 -8.49 -16.53 -17.42
C ILE A 620 -8.46 -15.08 -17.94
#